data_AF-A0A1V5UDS8-F1
#
_entry.id   AF-A0A1V5UDS8-F1
#
_cell.length_a   1.000
_cell.length_b   1.000
_cell.length_c   1.000
_cell.angle_alpha   90.00
_cell.angle_beta   90.00
_cell.angle_gamma   90.00
#
_symmetry.space_group_name_H-M   'P 1'
#
loop_
_entity.id
_entity.type
_entity.pdbx_description
1 polymer ?
#
loop_
_entity_poly.entity_id
_entity_poly.type
_entity_poly.pdbx_seq_one_letter_code
_entity_poly.pdbx_strand_id
1 'polypeptide(L)'
;MINKTAPNQVSSINLSENELQDSVSPKVKFQRNYLNYFSRLTRYIHNDDLKNAIKVANELKDAAAESGAAKIPDLIVSIKRVLYEGNMKKASALLDEINMESSKYFMKNPID
;
A
#
# COMPACT_ATOMS: atom_id res chain seq x y z
N MET A 1 33.69 15.92 -49.59
CA MET A 1 32.47 16.54 -49.05
C MET A 1 31.89 15.59 -48.02
N ILE A 2 31.91 15.99 -46.75
CA ILE A 2 31.37 15.20 -45.63
C ILE A 2 30.02 15.85 -45.31
N ASN A 3 28.91 15.21 -45.69
CA ASN A 3 27.58 15.68 -45.31
C ASN A 3 27.23 15.17 -43.92
N LYS A 4 26.71 16.12 -43.13
CA LYS A 4 26.42 16.08 -41.71
C LYS A 4 25.18 15.21 -41.40
N THR A 5 25.21 14.58 -40.21
CA THR A 5 24.12 14.26 -39.25
C THR A 5 22.66 14.41 -39.74
N ALA A 6 21.75 13.47 -39.47
CA ALA A 6 21.34 13.00 -38.14
C ALA A 6 20.46 11.71 -38.24
N PRO A 7 20.29 10.94 -37.14
CA PRO A 7 19.66 9.63 -37.16
C PRO A 7 18.15 9.67 -37.38
N ASN A 8 17.65 8.65 -38.09
CA ASN A 8 16.24 8.31 -38.22
C ASN A 8 15.55 8.40 -36.86
N GLN A 9 14.50 9.22 -36.82
CA GLN A 9 13.59 9.33 -35.70
C GLN A 9 13.04 7.94 -35.39
N VAL A 10 13.49 7.35 -34.28
CA VAL A 10 12.73 6.31 -33.60
C VAL A 10 11.45 7.01 -33.18
N SER A 11 10.34 6.66 -33.84
CA SER A 11 9.02 7.08 -33.42
C SER A 11 8.86 6.61 -31.97
N SER A 12 9.06 7.52 -31.03
CA SER A 12 8.63 7.34 -29.66
C SER A 12 7.13 7.18 -29.73
N ILE A 13 6.67 5.93 -29.67
CA ILE A 13 5.28 5.65 -29.34
C ILE A 13 5.11 6.25 -27.96
N ASN A 14 4.57 7.45 -27.94
CA ASN A 14 4.14 8.11 -26.72
C ASN A 14 2.90 7.32 -26.28
N LEU A 15 3.13 6.21 -25.57
CA LEU A 15 2.10 5.57 -24.79
C LEU A 15 1.75 6.60 -23.71
N SER A 16 0.79 7.47 -24.02
CA SER A 16 0.17 8.33 -23.03
C SER A 16 -0.38 7.42 -21.94
N GLU A 17 0.27 7.42 -20.77
CA GLU A 17 -0.08 6.66 -19.55
C GLU A 17 -1.45 7.05 -18.95
N ASN A 18 -2.30 7.76 -19.69
CA ASN A 18 -3.38 8.57 -19.14
C ASN A 18 -4.81 8.08 -19.37
N GLU A 19 -5.08 6.89 -19.92
CA GLU A 19 -6.48 6.48 -20.17
C GLU A 19 -6.85 5.04 -19.75
N LEU A 20 -6.06 4.38 -18.90
CA LEU A 20 -6.42 3.05 -18.34
C LEU A 20 -6.34 2.94 -16.81
N GLN A 21 -6.05 4.03 -16.08
CA GLN A 21 -5.97 3.98 -14.61
C GLN A 21 -7.32 4.05 -13.88
N ASP A 22 -8.42 4.39 -14.58
CA ASP A 22 -9.71 4.71 -13.96
C ASP A 22 -10.62 3.51 -13.62
N SER A 23 -10.25 2.27 -13.98
CA SER A 23 -11.16 1.11 -13.80
C SER A 23 -10.72 0.07 -12.77
N VAL A 24 -9.61 0.27 -12.06
CA VAL A 24 -9.17 -0.70 -11.04
C VAL A 24 -10.02 -0.53 -9.78
N SER A 25 -10.82 -1.54 -9.44
CA SER A 25 -11.69 -1.50 -8.25
C SER A 25 -10.88 -1.25 -6.97
N PRO A 26 -11.46 -0.60 -5.95
CA PRO A 26 -10.79 -0.38 -4.65
C PRO A 26 -10.23 -1.66 -4.04
N LYS A 27 -10.94 -2.78 -4.21
CA LYS A 27 -10.46 -4.13 -3.86
C LYS A 27 -9.12 -4.43 -4.52
N VAL A 28 -9.03 -4.37 -5.85
CA VAL A 28 -7.79 -4.72 -6.57
C VAL A 28 -6.66 -3.73 -6.23
N LYS A 29 -6.97 -2.43 -6.08
CA LYS A 29 -5.99 -1.42 -5.65
C LYS A 29 -5.41 -1.73 -4.28
N PHE A 30 -6.25 -2.08 -3.30
CA PHE A 30 -5.82 -2.46 -1.96
C PHE A 30 -4.90 -3.69 -2.00
N GLN A 31 -5.29 -4.75 -2.70
CA GLN A 31 -4.50 -5.97 -2.77
C GLN A 31 -3.13 -5.77 -3.41
N ARG A 32 -3.05 -5.02 -4.52
CA ARG A 32 -1.79 -4.70 -5.19
C ARG A 32 -0.85 -3.86 -4.33
N ASN A 33 -1.39 -2.96 -3.50
CA ASN A 33 -0.59 -2.04 -2.69
C ASN A 33 -0.37 -2.52 -1.24
N TYR A 34 -1.05 -3.58 -0.81
CA TYR A 34 -1.03 -4.04 0.58
C TYR A 34 0.40 -4.26 1.11
N LEU A 35 1.24 -4.98 0.36
CA LEU A 35 2.61 -5.26 0.79
C LEU A 35 3.45 -3.98 0.95
N ASN A 36 3.21 -2.96 0.14
CA ASN A 36 3.89 -1.67 0.27
C ASN A 36 3.47 -0.96 1.56
N TYR A 37 2.16 -0.89 1.85
CA TYR A 37 1.69 -0.32 3.11
C TYR A 37 2.21 -1.09 4.33
N PHE A 38 2.09 -2.42 4.30
CA PHE A 38 2.45 -3.29 5.41
C PHE A 38 3.96 -3.24 5.71
N SER A 39 4.81 -3.29 4.68
CA SER A 39 6.26 -3.20 4.84
C SER A 39 6.71 -1.83 5.37
N ARG A 40 6.14 -0.73 4.85
CA ARG A 40 6.41 0.63 5.34
C ARG A 40 5.99 0.78 6.80
N LEU A 41 4.78 0.33 7.16
CA LEU A 41 4.29 0.38 8.52
C LEU A 41 5.20 -0.40 9.47
N THR A 42 5.54 -1.64 9.12
CA THR A 42 6.46 -2.49 9.89
C THR A 42 7.81 -1.82 10.11
N ARG A 43 8.40 -1.25 9.04
CA ARG A 43 9.67 -0.54 9.10
C ARG A 43 9.61 0.67 10.04
N TYR A 44 8.56 1.47 9.98
CA TYR A 44 8.44 2.66 10.84
C TYR A 44 8.23 2.28 12.31
N ILE A 45 7.47 1.22 12.58
CA ILE A 45 7.31 0.69 13.94
C ILE A 45 8.63 0.19 14.51
N HIS A 46 9.44 -0.54 13.72
CA HIS A 46 10.74 -1.03 14.18
C HIS A 46 11.81 0.05 14.38
N ASN A 47 11.67 1.19 13.70
CA ASN A 47 12.60 2.31 13.83
C ASN A 47 12.08 3.38 14.81
N ASP A 48 11.03 3.08 15.58
CA ASP A 48 10.35 4.02 16.49
C ASP A 48 9.91 5.35 15.83
N ASP A 49 9.69 5.34 14.51
CA ASP A 49 9.26 6.51 13.74
C ASP A 49 7.74 6.66 13.82
N LEU A 50 7.27 7.14 14.97
CA LEU A 50 5.85 7.29 15.29
C LEU A 50 5.11 8.11 14.23
N LYS A 51 5.69 9.21 13.77
CA LYS A 51 5.05 10.13 12.82
C LYS A 51 4.73 9.42 11.51
N ASN A 52 5.71 8.72 10.94
CA ASN A 52 5.50 8.03 9.68
C ASN A 52 4.70 6.72 9.85
N ALA A 53 4.83 6.02 10.98
CA ALA A 53 3.98 4.87 11.31
C ALA A 53 2.50 5.25 11.33
N ILE A 54 2.12 6.34 12.01
CA ILE A 54 0.75 6.83 12.05
C ILE A 54 0.24 7.24 10.66
N LYS A 55 1.08 7.89 9.85
CA LYS A 55 0.72 8.29 8.48
C LYS A 55 0.37 7.06 7.64
N VAL A 56 1.25 6.05 7.59
CA VAL A 56 1.03 4.83 6.81
C VAL A 56 -0.14 4.01 7.36
N ALA A 57 -0.32 3.97 8.68
CA ALA A 57 -1.49 3.32 9.29
C ALA A 57 -2.80 3.96 8.78
N ASN A 58 -2.89 5.29 8.68
CA ASN A 58 -4.08 5.93 8.11
C ASN A 58 -4.28 5.56 6.63
N GLU A 59 -3.23 5.63 5.81
CA GLU A 59 -3.28 5.25 4.39
C GLU A 59 -3.80 3.80 4.22
N LEU A 60 -3.26 2.86 5.00
CA LEU A 60 -3.67 1.46 4.97
C LEU A 60 -5.12 1.28 5.44
N LYS A 61 -5.54 2.00 6.48
CA LYS A 61 -6.89 1.92 7.05
C LYS A 61 -7.93 2.40 6.05
N ASP A 62 -7.67 3.53 5.39
CA ASP A 62 -8.59 4.10 4.42
C ASP A 62 -8.69 3.18 3.18
N ALA A 63 -7.57 2.67 2.66
CA ALA A 63 -7.57 1.70 1.56
C ALA A 63 -8.30 0.38 1.91
N ALA A 64 -8.13 -0.12 3.14
CA ALA A 64 -8.83 -1.31 3.61
C ALA A 64 -10.35 -1.08 3.77
N ALA A 65 -10.76 0.13 4.20
CA ALA A 65 -12.17 0.48 4.30
C ALA A 65 -12.83 0.60 2.92
N GLU A 66 -12.19 1.28 1.98
CA GLU A 66 -12.67 1.43 0.60
C GLU A 66 -12.78 0.08 -0.13
N SER A 67 -11.92 -0.88 0.19
CA SER A 67 -11.97 -2.23 -0.38
C SER A 67 -13.01 -3.16 0.27
N GLY A 68 -13.68 -2.73 1.34
CA GLY A 68 -14.66 -3.53 2.08
C GLY A 68 -14.04 -4.56 3.03
N ALA A 69 -12.76 -4.46 3.36
CA ALA A 69 -12.06 -5.38 4.25
C ALA A 69 -12.33 -5.07 5.73
N ALA A 70 -13.59 -5.18 6.16
CA ALA A 70 -14.13 -4.60 7.41
C ALA A 70 -13.30 -4.77 8.70
N LYS A 71 -12.63 -5.91 8.89
CA LYS A 71 -11.84 -6.16 10.11
C LYS A 71 -10.45 -5.52 10.13
N ILE A 72 -9.88 -5.21 8.96
CA ILE A 72 -8.52 -4.66 8.84
C ILE A 72 -8.46 -3.22 9.37
N PRO A 73 -9.41 -2.31 9.05
CA PRO A 73 -9.45 -0.97 9.64
C PRO A 73 -9.47 -0.97 11.18
N ASP A 74 -10.21 -1.87 11.82
CA ASP A 74 -10.32 -1.96 13.28
C ASP A 74 -8.99 -2.38 13.93
N LEU A 75 -8.29 -3.33 13.32
CA LEU A 75 -6.94 -3.72 13.75
C LEU A 75 -5.95 -2.56 13.62
N ILE A 76 -6.06 -1.76 12.56
CA ILE A 76 -5.19 -0.59 12.36
C ILE A 76 -5.48 0.51 13.38
N VAL A 77 -6.75 0.72 13.76
CA VAL A 77 -7.11 1.62 14.86
C VAL A 77 -6.47 1.15 16.17
N SER A 78 -6.43 -0.16 16.41
CA SER A 78 -5.77 -0.75 17.57
C SER A 78 -4.25 -0.52 17.56
N ILE A 79 -3.59 -0.71 16.41
CA ILE A 79 -2.17 -0.37 16.25
C ILE A 79 -1.94 1.11 16.57
N LYS A 80 -2.73 2.02 16.00
CA LYS A 80 -2.56 3.45 16.25
C LYS A 80 -2.67 3.81 17.72
N ARG A 81 -3.65 3.24 18.45
CA ARG A 81 -3.78 3.45 19.90
C ARG A 81 -2.51 3.05 20.63
N VAL A 82 -2.00 1.85 20.33
CA VAL A 82 -0.79 1.30 20.96
C VAL A 82 0.46 2.13 20.61
N LEU A 83 0.53 2.68 19.39
CA LEU A 83 1.58 3.61 18.98
C LEU A 83 1.53 4.93 19.76
N TYR A 84 0.34 5.50 19.99
CA TYR A 84 0.18 6.70 20.83
C TYR A 84 0.51 6.44 22.31
N GLU A 85 0.35 5.21 22.79
CA GLU A 85 0.80 4.78 24.11
C GLU A 85 2.34 4.59 24.19
N GLY A 86 3.05 4.73 23.07
CA GLY A 86 4.51 4.53 22.99
C GLY A 86 4.95 3.06 23.06
N ASN A 87 4.04 2.10 22.87
CA ASN A 87 4.34 0.69 23.03
C ASN A 87 4.61 0.00 21.68
N MET A 88 5.78 0.25 21.12
CA MET A 88 6.19 -0.26 19.80
C MET A 88 6.22 -1.79 19.72
N LYS A 89 6.58 -2.46 20.82
CA LYS A 89 6.57 -3.94 20.91
C LYS A 89 5.17 -4.51 20.73
N LYS A 90 4.17 -3.93 21.40
CA LYS A 90 2.78 -4.35 21.25
C LYS A 90 2.22 -3.97 19.88
N ALA A 91 2.65 -2.85 19.31
CA ALA A 91 2.26 -2.47 17.95
C ALA A 91 2.81 -3.48 16.92
N SER A 92 4.05 -3.96 17.11
CA SER A 92 4.67 -4.99 16.28
C SER A 92 3.90 -6.31 16.36
N ALA A 93 3.49 -6.75 17.56
CA ALA A 93 2.68 -7.98 17.71
C ALA A 93 1.33 -7.92 16.97
N LEU A 94 0.70 -6.74 16.90
CA LEU A 94 -0.54 -6.54 16.16
C LEU A 94 -0.37 -6.55 14.63
N LEU A 95 0.86 -6.40 14.11
CA LEU A 95 1.11 -6.52 12.67
C LEU A 95 0.83 -7.93 12.15
N ASP A 96 1.11 -8.96 12.95
CA ASP A 96 0.84 -10.35 12.58
C ASP A 96 -0.67 -10.60 12.41
N GLU A 97 -1.49 -10.01 13.27
CA GLU A 97 -2.95 -10.07 13.17
C GLU A 97 -3.47 -9.41 11.90
N ILE A 98 -2.92 -8.24 11.54
CA ILE A 98 -3.25 -7.56 10.27
C ILE A 98 -2.86 -8.42 9.08
N ASN A 99 -1.67 -9.03 9.09
CA ASN A 99 -1.20 -9.88 8.00
C ASN A 99 -2.09 -11.11 7.80
N MET A 100 -2.47 -11.76 8.91
CA MET A 100 -3.38 -12.89 8.87
C MET A 100 -4.76 -12.51 8.32
N GLU A 101 -5.34 -11.41 8.78
CA GLU A 101 -6.69 -11.01 8.33
C GLU A 101 -6.68 -10.51 6.89
N SER A 102 -5.62 -9.84 6.45
CA SER A 102 -5.41 -9.45 5.06
C SER A 102 -5.31 -10.68 4.15
N SER A 103 -4.56 -11.70 4.57
CA SER A 103 -4.45 -12.97 3.84
C SER A 103 -5.80 -13.67 3.67
N LYS A 104 -6.62 -13.73 4.73
CA LYS A 104 -7.99 -14.28 4.64
C LYS A 104 -8.86 -13.48 3.68
N TYR A 105 -8.76 -12.15 3.71
CA TYR A 105 -9.49 -11.29 2.79
C TYR A 105 -9.09 -11.58 1.34
N PHE A 106 -7.78 -11.68 1.02
CA PHE A 106 -7.29 -11.96 -0.33
C PHE A 106 -7.72 -13.34 -0.84
N MET A 107 -7.69 -14.37 0.00
CA MET A 107 -8.16 -15.71 -0.38
C MET A 107 -9.65 -15.74 -0.74
N LYS A 108 -10.47 -14.96 -0.04
CA LYS A 108 -11.91 -14.82 -0.36
C LYS A 108 -12.18 -13.93 -1.56
N ASN A 109 -11.18 -13.16 -1.99
CA ASN A 109 -11.31 -12.11 -2.97
C ASN A 109 -10.17 -12.20 -3.99
N PRO A 110 -10.01 -13.29 -4.74
CA PRO A 110 -8.94 -13.38 -5.74
C PRO A 110 -9.03 -12.21 -6.74
N ILE A 111 -7.87 -11.80 -7.25
CA ILE A 111 -7.74 -10.93 -8.42
C ILE A 111 -7.72 -11.87 -9.63
N ASP A 112 -8.63 -11.66 -10.56
CA ASP A 112 -8.66 -12.36 -11.85
C ASP A 112 -7.55 -11.89 -12.80
#